data_AF-A0A2H0C2Z9-F1
#
_entry.id   AF-A0A2H0C2Z9-F1
#
_cell.length_a   1.000
_cell.length_b   1.000
_cell.length_c   1.000
_cell.angle_alpha   90.00
_cell.angle_beta   90.00
_cell.angle_gamma   90.00
#
_symmetry.space_group_name_H-M   'P 1'
#
loop_
_entity.id
_entity.type
_entity.pdbx_description
1 polymer ?
#
loop_
_entity_poly.entity_id
_entity_poly.type
_entity_poly.pdbx_seq_one_letter_code
_entity_poly.pdbx_strand_id
1 'polypeptide(L)' 'MKKKLTLPSFKTEDEERDFWANTDLSKYYEVDDLEEVSFPNLKPTSRSISIRVP' A
#
# COMPACT_ATOMS: atom_id res chain seq x y z
N MET A 1 -13.75 4.91 7.79
CA MET A 1 -13.55 3.44 7.72
C MET A 1 -14.81 2.68 7.29
N LYS A 2 -14.92 2.31 6.01
CA LYS A 2 -16.10 1.59 5.46
C LYS A 2 -16.08 0.07 5.69
N LYS A 3 -14.92 -0.60 5.66
CA LYS A 3 -14.80 -2.06 5.89
C LYS A 3 -13.42 -2.42 6.44
N LYS A 4 -13.38 -3.33 7.43
CA LYS A 4 -12.12 -3.97 7.86
C LYS A 4 -11.58 -4.83 6.73
N LEU A 5 -10.45 -4.45 6.16
CA LEU A 5 -9.67 -5.30 5.25
C LEU A 5 -9.06 -6.44 6.09
N THR A 6 -9.58 -7.65 5.94
CA THR A 6 -8.97 -8.84 6.56
C THR A 6 -7.85 -9.34 5.66
N LEU A 7 -6.61 -8.97 5.99
CA LEU A 7 -5.43 -9.45 5.30
C LEU A 7 -5.22 -10.96 5.60
N PRO A 8 -5.19 -11.83 4.58
CA PRO A 8 -4.80 -13.23 4.79
C PRO A 8 -3.30 -13.33 5.07
N SER A 9 -2.87 -14.40 5.75
CA SER A 9 -1.44 -14.67 5.92
C SER A 9 -0.84 -15.14 4.58
N PHE A 10 -0.08 -14.27 3.91
CA PHE A 10 0.64 -14.65 2.70
C PHE A 10 1.84 -15.51 3.05
N LYS A 11 2.06 -16.58 2.29
CA LYS A 11 3.22 -17.46 2.46
C LYS A 11 4.39 -16.99 1.59
N THR A 12 4.08 -16.20 0.56
CA THR A 12 5.02 -15.82 -0.51
C THR A 12 4.79 -14.36 -0.93
N GLU A 13 5.86 -13.65 -1.29
CA GLU A 13 5.77 -12.26 -1.79
C GLU A 13 4.95 -12.17 -3.08
N ASP A 14 5.00 -13.20 -3.92
CA ASP A 14 4.21 -13.26 -5.16
C ASP A 14 2.69 -13.29 -4.88
N GLU A 15 2.25 -14.03 -3.86
CA GLU A 15 0.83 -14.10 -3.45
C GLU A 15 0.34 -12.77 -2.90
N GLU A 16 1.19 -12.07 -2.15
CA GLU A 16 0.88 -10.72 -1.65
C GLU A 16 0.75 -9.74 -2.83
N ARG A 17 1.67 -9.79 -3.79
CA ARG A 17 1.61 -8.94 -4.99
C ARG A 17 0.34 -9.18 -5.80
N ASP A 18 -0.02 -10.45 -6.03
CA ASP A 18 -1.22 -10.81 -6.77
C ASP A 18 -2.50 -10.40 -6.01
N PHE A 19 -2.48 -10.49 -4.68
CA PHE A 19 -3.58 -10.01 -3.86
C PHE A 19 -3.77 -8.50 -3.99
N TRP A 20 -2.70 -7.70 -3.86
CA TRP A 20 -2.79 -6.24 -4.01
C TRP A 20 -3.15 -5.82 -5.42
N ALA A 21 -2.66 -6.53 -6.45
CA ALA A 21 -3.02 -6.25 -7.84
C ALA A 21 -4.52 -6.45 -8.14
N ASN A 22 -5.19 -7.34 -7.41
CA ASN A 22 -6.63 -7.59 -7.54
C ASN A 22 -7.48 -6.87 -6.48
N THR A 23 -6.86 -6.31 -5.44
CA THR A 23 -7.56 -5.67 -4.32
C THR A 23 -7.77 -4.20 -4.61
N ASP A 24 -9.04 -3.80 -4.69
CA ASP A 24 -9.42 -2.41 -4.87
C ASP A 24 -9.58 -1.71 -3.50
N LEU A 25 -8.57 -0.94 -3.12
CA LEU A 25 -8.54 -0.20 -1.85
C LEU A 25 -9.66 0.84 -1.72
N SER A 26 -10.20 1.36 -2.82
CA SER A 26 -11.28 2.36 -2.81
C SER A 26 -12.59 1.81 -2.22
N LYS A 27 -12.72 0.48 -2.16
CA LYS A 27 -13.86 -0.21 -1.55
C LYS A 27 -13.74 -0.36 -0.03
N TYR A 28 -12.54 -0.17 0.53
CA TYR A 28 -12.23 -0.39 1.94
C TYR A 28 -11.94 0.91 2.70
N TYR A 29 -11.26 1.86 2.04
CA TYR A 29 -10.82 3.12 2.62
C TYR A 29 -11.58 4.32 2.03
N GLU A 30 -11.91 5.29 2.87
CA GLU A 30 -12.45 6.59 2.44
C GLU A 30 -11.35 7.65 2.45
N VAL A 31 -11.60 8.79 1.82
CA VAL A 31 -10.63 9.91 1.75
C VAL A 31 -10.24 10.40 3.15
N ASP A 32 -11.17 10.30 4.11
CA ASP A 32 -10.98 10.65 5.52
C ASP A 32 -10.04 9.68 6.26
N ASP A 33 -9.84 8.46 5.73
CA ASP A 33 -8.92 7.46 6.30
C ASP A 33 -7.49 7.60 5.75
N LEU A 34 -7.26 8.47 4.76
CA LEU A 34 -5.94 8.68 4.14
C LEU A 34 -5.14 9.71 4.94
N GLU A 35 -3.86 9.40 5.20
CA GLU A 35 -2.95 10.29 5.91
C GLU A 35 -1.91 10.90 4.95
N GLU A 36 -1.60 12.19 5.15
CA GLU A 36 -0.52 12.84 4.41
C GLU A 36 0.84 12.31 4.87
N VAL A 37 1.43 11.44 4.05
CA VAL A 37 2.77 10.91 4.31
C VAL A 37 3.85 11.82 3.72
N SER A 38 4.84 12.13 4.55
CA SER A 38 6.08 12.77 4.11
C SER A 38 7.23 11.77 4.24
N PHE A 39 8.19 11.84 3.32
CA PHE A 39 9.37 10.98 3.33
C PHE A 39 10.65 11.78 3.63
N PRO A 40 10.79 12.42 4.81
CA PRO A 40 11.88 13.32 5.13
C PRO A 40 13.25 12.64 5.20
N ASN A 41 13.26 11.32 5.46
CA ASN A 41 14.48 10.53 5.62
C ASN A 41 14.97 9.88 4.30
N LEU A 42 14.27 10.09 3.18
CA LEU A 42 14.76 9.61 1.89
C LEU A 42 16.03 10.36 1.52
N LYS A 43 17.07 9.62 1.17
CA LYS A 43 18.32 10.21 0.69
C LYS A 43 18.01 10.95 -0.63
N PRO A 44 18.37 12.24 -0.76
CA PRO A 44 18.27 12.92 -2.04
C PRO A 44 19.24 12.24 -3.00
N THR A 45 18.70 11.54 -4.00
CA THR A 45 19.50 10.87 -5.04
C THR A 45 18.91 11.17 -6.41
N SER A 46 19.76 11.18 -7.44
CA SER A 46 19.34 11.23 -8.83
C SER A 46 18.89 9.87 -9.39
N ARG A 47 18.98 8.81 -8.59
CA ARG A 47 18.57 7.46 -8.97
C ARG A 47 17.09 7.29 -8.65
N SER A 48 16.33 6.76 -9.59
CA SER A 48 14.94 6.38 -9.35
C SER A 48 14.89 5.25 -8.32
N ILE A 49 13.97 5.37 -7.38
CA ILE A 49 13.63 4.29 -6.44
C ILE A 49 12.18 3.89 -6.67
N SER A 50 11.91 2.59 -6.57
CA SER A 50 10.54 2.07 -6.62
C SER A 50 10.00 1.99 -5.20
N ILE A 51 9.04 2.86 -4.87
CA ILE A 51 8.29 2.79 -3.62
C ILE A 51 7.04 1.95 -3.90
N ARG A 52 6.84 0.87 -3.14
CA ARG A 52 5.59 0.13 -3.17
C ARG A 52 4.65 0.71 -2.12
N VAL A 53 3.51 1.21 -2.59
CA VAL A 53 2.40 1.65 -1.76
C VAL A 53 1.26 0.67 -2.03
N PRO A 54 0.52 0.21 -1.01
CA PRO A 54 -0.69 -0.58 -1.21
C PRO A 54 -1.78 0.22 -1.93
#